data_AF-A0A5C8ELT2-F1
#
_entry.id   AF-A0A5C8ELT2-F1
#
_cell.length_a   1.000
_cell.length_b   1.000
_cell.length_c   1.000
_cell.angle_alpha   90.00
_cell.angle_beta   90.00
_cell.angle_gamma   90.00
#
_symmetry.space_group_name_H-M   'P 1'
#
loop_
_entity.id
_entity.type
_entity.pdbx_description
1 polymer ?
#
loop_
_entity_poly.entity_id
_entity_poly.type
_entity_poly.pdbx_seq_one_letter_code
_entity_poly.pdbx_strand_id
1 'polypeptide(L)'
;MGKYRDKDIYKAFDENPYWDDASKLDVEVSEDGNATKIKGYAMRPKEASPFDFNISKWKKTTKGGKIIKVEAEIIIPILECSDLKNIIIVYDYVSSTLYIRFIKPLNVGDKEYLFNGTKQSS
;
A
#
# COMPACT_ATOMS: atom_id res chain seq x y z
N MET A 1 -7.94 -1.14 -11.67
CA MET A 1 -7.07 -2.12 -10.98
C MET A 1 -5.73 -2.22 -11.66
N GLY A 2 -4.69 -2.62 -10.94
CA GLY A 2 -3.33 -2.60 -11.46
C GLY A 2 -2.27 -2.81 -10.39
N LYS A 3 -1.02 -2.84 -10.87
CA LYS A 3 0.18 -2.97 -10.03
C LYS A 3 0.80 -1.59 -9.78
N TYR A 4 1.34 -1.41 -8.60
CA TYR A 4 2.00 -0.17 -8.18
C TYR A 4 3.40 -0.50 -7.70
N ARG A 5 4.38 0.32 -8.10
CA ARG A 5 5.79 0.08 -7.77
C ARG A 5 6.36 1.25 -7.02
N ASP A 6 6.90 0.95 -5.85
CA ASP A 6 7.73 1.88 -5.08
C ASP A 6 9.20 1.63 -5.45
N LYS A 7 9.86 2.68 -5.95
CA LYS A 7 11.26 2.59 -6.42
C LYS A 7 12.24 2.40 -5.27
N ASP A 8 11.94 2.93 -4.10
CA ASP A 8 12.82 2.79 -2.92
C ASP A 8 12.76 1.36 -2.38
N ILE A 9 11.58 0.72 -2.47
CA ILE A 9 11.42 -0.70 -2.15
C ILE A 9 12.23 -1.58 -3.08
N TYR A 10 12.17 -1.32 -4.39
CA TYR A 10 12.95 -2.05 -5.38
C TYR A 10 14.46 -1.87 -5.18
N LYS A 11 14.92 -0.64 -4.90
CA LYS A 11 16.33 -0.38 -4.64
C LYS A 11 16.83 -1.14 -3.41
N ALA A 12 16.03 -1.17 -2.34
CA ALA A 12 16.39 -1.91 -1.13
C ALA A 12 16.38 -3.43 -1.33
N PHE A 13 15.59 -3.94 -2.28
CA PHE A 13 15.64 -5.34 -2.70
C PHE A 13 16.93 -5.69 -3.44
N ASP A 14 17.40 -4.84 -4.35
CA ASP A 14 18.67 -5.07 -5.06
C ASP A 14 19.86 -5.20 -4.07
N GLU A 15 19.71 -4.61 -2.88
CA GLU A 15 20.69 -4.66 -1.80
C GLU A 15 20.45 -5.81 -0.79
N ASN A 16 19.37 -6.59 -0.92
CA ASN A 16 18.97 -7.66 0.01
C ASN A 16 18.95 -9.05 -0.66
N PRO A 17 19.92 -9.93 -0.35
CA PRO A 17 20.09 -11.22 -1.03
C PRO A 17 19.06 -12.30 -0.62
N TYR A 18 18.11 -12.00 0.28
CA TYR A 18 17.18 -12.99 0.83
C TYR A 18 15.82 -13.04 0.11
N TRP A 19 15.62 -12.25 -0.94
CA TRP A 19 14.35 -12.16 -1.66
C TRP A 19 14.60 -12.52 -3.13
N ASP A 20 13.94 -13.57 -3.64
CA ASP A 20 14.27 -14.15 -4.96
C ASP A 20 13.54 -13.48 -6.14
N ASP A 21 12.59 -12.58 -5.89
CA ASP A 21 11.76 -11.98 -6.94
C ASP A 21 11.21 -10.59 -6.57
N ALA A 22 11.82 -9.55 -7.14
CA ALA A 22 11.43 -8.15 -6.93
C ALA A 22 10.00 -7.86 -7.42
N SER A 23 9.50 -8.62 -8.40
CA SER A 23 8.16 -8.41 -8.95
C SER A 23 7.04 -8.70 -7.95
N LYS A 24 7.35 -9.45 -6.88
CA LYS A 24 6.46 -9.68 -5.73
C LYS A 24 6.34 -8.48 -4.79
N LEU A 25 7.17 -7.45 -4.98
CA LEU A 25 7.11 -6.21 -4.20
C LEU A 25 6.14 -5.19 -4.77
N ASP A 26 5.63 -5.43 -5.98
CA ASP A 26 4.56 -4.59 -6.51
C ASP A 26 3.31 -4.74 -5.63
N VAL A 27 2.68 -3.61 -5.32
CA VAL A 27 1.38 -3.61 -4.64
C VAL A 27 0.30 -3.85 -5.68
N GLU A 28 -0.50 -4.87 -5.45
CA GLU A 28 -1.59 -5.26 -6.32
C GLU A 28 -2.90 -4.65 -5.79
N VAL A 29 -3.62 -3.96 -6.67
CA VAL A 29 -4.97 -3.46 -6.41
C VAL A 29 -5.95 -4.17 -7.32
N SER A 30 -6.93 -4.86 -6.74
CA SER A 30 -7.95 -5.68 -7.41
C SER A 30 -9.35 -5.48 -6.80
N GLU A 31 -10.38 -6.03 -7.47
CA GLU A 31 -11.80 -5.92 -7.11
C GLU A 31 -12.16 -7.23 -6.43
N ASP A 32 -12.81 -7.13 -5.28
CA ASP A 32 -13.33 -8.27 -4.56
C ASP A 32 -14.79 -7.98 -4.19
N GLY A 33 -15.69 -8.33 -5.12
CA GLY A 33 -17.10 -7.96 -5.05
C GLY A 33 -17.28 -6.44 -5.05
N ASN A 34 -17.80 -5.91 -3.94
CA ASN A 34 -18.02 -4.47 -3.76
C ASN A 34 -16.84 -3.75 -3.06
N ALA A 35 -15.79 -4.48 -2.71
CA ALA A 35 -14.60 -3.93 -2.05
C ALA A 35 -13.44 -3.78 -3.03
N THR A 36 -12.53 -2.85 -2.71
CA THR A 36 -11.21 -2.79 -3.32
C THR A 36 -10.24 -3.57 -2.44
N LYS A 37 -9.61 -4.60 -3.01
CA LYS A 37 -8.55 -5.35 -2.35
C LYS A 37 -7.20 -4.75 -2.68
N ILE A 38 -6.36 -4.55 -1.68
CA ILE A 38 -5.00 -4.02 -1.82
C ILE A 38 -4.05 -4.88 -0.99
N LYS A 39 -3.09 -5.52 -1.65
CA LYS A 39 -2.07 -6.37 -1.00
C LYS A 39 -0.67 -6.06 -1.51
N GLY A 40 0.32 -6.24 -0.65
CA GLY A 40 1.73 -6.09 -1.01
C GLY A 40 2.60 -5.86 0.22
N TYR A 41 3.67 -5.10 0.04
CA TYR A 41 4.66 -4.81 1.08
C TYR A 41 4.88 -3.31 1.22
N ALA A 42 5.00 -2.86 2.47
CA ALA A 42 5.47 -1.52 2.80
C ALA A 42 6.85 -1.64 3.47
N MET A 43 7.65 -0.60 3.39
CA MET A 43 9.03 -0.62 3.85
C MET A 43 9.33 0.44 4.90
N ARG A 44 10.38 0.13 5.63
CA ARG A 44 11.20 1.05 6.42
C ARG A 44 12.67 0.70 6.14
N PRO A 45 13.66 1.47 6.66
CA PRO A 45 15.06 1.14 6.43
C PRO A 45 15.38 -0.31 6.82
N LYS A 46 15.85 -1.10 5.84
CA LYS A 46 16.28 -2.50 5.95
C LYS A 46 15.19 -3.53 6.32
N GLU A 47 13.92 -3.15 6.38
CA GLU A 47 12.83 -4.05 6.75
C GLU A 47 11.59 -3.80 5.89
N ALA A 48 10.93 -4.88 5.47
CA ALA A 48 9.65 -4.85 4.78
C ALA A 48 8.58 -5.54 5.64
N SER A 49 7.35 -5.06 5.60
CA SER A 49 6.21 -5.71 6.22
C SER A 49 5.11 -5.95 5.19
N PRO A 50 4.55 -7.17 5.13
CA PRO A 50 3.39 -7.44 4.29
C PRO A 50 2.18 -6.67 4.82
N PHE A 51 1.24 -6.44 3.92
CA PHE A 51 -0.11 -6.00 4.24
C PHE A 51 -1.11 -6.57 3.23
N ASP A 52 -2.35 -6.76 3.66
CA ASP A 52 -3.49 -7.09 2.81
C ASP A 52 -4.77 -6.51 3.44
N PHE A 53 -5.45 -5.66 2.67
CA PHE A 53 -6.57 -4.84 3.08
C PHE A 53 -7.73 -4.94 2.11
N ASN A 54 -8.94 -5.03 2.68
CA ASN A 54 -10.19 -4.79 1.96
C ASN A 54 -10.75 -3.41 2.31
N ILE A 55 -11.07 -2.63 1.28
CA ILE A 55 -11.57 -1.26 1.41
C ILE A 55 -12.98 -1.21 0.84
N SER A 56 -13.96 -0.94 1.69
CA SER A 56 -15.38 -0.88 1.29
C SER A 56 -15.88 0.53 1.02
N LYS A 57 -15.12 1.55 1.44
CA LYS A 57 -15.52 2.95 1.29
C LYS A 57 -14.34 3.88 1.05
N TRP A 58 -14.51 4.78 0.08
CA TRP A 58 -13.53 5.78 -0.31
C TRP A 58 -14.12 7.18 -0.21
N LYS A 59 -13.43 8.08 0.47
CA LYS A 59 -13.69 9.52 0.44
C LYS A 59 -13.06 10.11 -0.82
N LYS A 60 -13.88 10.77 -1.64
CA LYS A 60 -13.43 11.41 -2.89
C LYS A 60 -13.14 12.89 -2.65
N THR A 61 -12.01 13.36 -3.14
CA THR A 61 -11.69 14.79 -3.24
C THR A 61 -11.76 15.23 -4.70
N THR A 62 -12.48 16.31 -4.98
CA THR A 62 -12.70 16.80 -6.36
C THR A 62 -12.17 18.22 -6.55
N LYS A 63 -11.62 18.50 -7.73
CA LYS A 63 -11.24 19.85 -8.17
C LYS A 63 -11.71 20.06 -9.61
N GLY A 64 -12.48 21.12 -9.85
CA GLY A 64 -13.05 21.40 -11.19
C GLY A 64 -13.92 20.27 -11.73
N GLY A 65 -14.73 19.62 -10.87
CA GLY A 65 -15.63 18.52 -11.25
C GLY A 65 -14.95 17.17 -11.49
N LYS A 66 -13.61 17.08 -11.40
CA LYS A 66 -12.85 15.82 -11.54
C LYS A 66 -12.37 15.32 -10.18
N ILE A 67 -12.38 14.01 -9.97
CA ILE A 67 -11.77 13.38 -8.79
C ILE A 67 -10.24 13.49 -8.95
N ILE A 68 -9.58 14.05 -7.94
CA ILE A 68 -8.12 14.20 -7.93
C ILE A 68 -7.43 13.30 -6.91
N LYS A 69 -8.17 12.86 -5.89
CA LYS A 69 -7.64 12.04 -4.79
C LYS A 69 -8.78 11.21 -4.18
N VAL A 70 -8.47 9.99 -3.77
CA VAL A 70 -9.33 9.18 -2.90
C VAL A 70 -8.59 8.72 -1.66
N GLU A 71 -9.30 8.67 -0.54
CA GLU A 71 -8.76 8.28 0.77
C GLU A 71 -9.66 7.17 1.32
N ALA A 72 -9.08 6.07 1.76
CA ALA A 72 -9.85 4.96 2.32
C ALA A 72 -10.48 5.39 3.66
N GLU A 73 -11.79 5.14 3.83
CA GLU A 73 -12.51 5.46 5.08
C GLU A 73 -12.75 4.22 5.94
N ILE A 74 -12.99 3.07 5.30
CA ILE A 74 -13.25 1.81 5.97
C ILE A 74 -12.27 0.80 5.42
N ILE A 75 -11.31 0.42 6.26
CA ILE A 75 -10.22 -0.51 5.95
C ILE A 75 -10.38 -1.72 6.87
N ILE A 76 -10.42 -2.90 6.26
CA ILE A 76 -10.51 -4.18 6.96
C ILE A 76 -9.23 -4.95 6.65
N PRO A 77 -8.29 -5.07 7.59
CA PRO A 77 -7.14 -5.96 7.43
C PRO A 77 -7.60 -7.41 7.41
N ILE A 78 -6.91 -8.24 6.63
CA ILE A 78 -7.05 -9.70 6.77
C ILE A 78 -6.42 -10.16 8.10
N LEU A 79 -6.71 -11.39 8.53
CA LEU A 79 -6.36 -11.89 9.86
C LEU A 79 -4.86 -11.75 10.17
N GLU A 80 -3.99 -12.04 9.20
CA GLU A 80 -2.54 -11.96 9.31
C GLU A 80 -2.00 -10.52 9.45
N CYS A 81 -2.83 -9.52 9.16
CA CYS A 81 -2.52 -8.09 9.24
C CYS A 81 -3.40 -7.35 10.27
N SER A 82 -4.11 -8.09 11.13
CA SER A 82 -5.08 -7.53 12.08
C SER A 82 -4.45 -6.72 13.21
N ASP A 83 -3.15 -6.87 13.45
CA ASP A 83 -2.39 -6.12 14.45
C ASP A 83 -1.88 -4.75 13.94
N LEU A 84 -2.00 -4.47 12.64
CA LEU A 84 -1.59 -3.21 12.04
C LEU A 84 -2.50 -2.07 12.49
N LYS A 85 -1.90 -0.95 12.89
CA LYS A 85 -2.56 0.22 13.45
C LYS A 85 -2.38 1.45 12.56
N ASN A 86 -3.22 2.46 12.77
CA ASN A 86 -3.13 3.77 12.11
C ASN A 86 -2.96 3.67 10.58
N ILE A 87 -3.74 2.78 9.96
CA ILE A 87 -3.65 2.49 8.54
C ILE A 87 -4.20 3.67 7.74
N ILE A 88 -3.41 4.18 6.81
CA ILE A 88 -3.75 5.27 5.90
C ILE A 88 -3.51 4.76 4.49
N ILE A 89 -4.53 4.87 3.63
CA ILE A 89 -4.45 4.50 2.22
C ILE A 89 -5.01 5.65 1.39
N VAL A 90 -4.19 6.17 0.49
CA VAL A 90 -4.52 7.32 -0.35
C VAL A 90 -4.08 7.05 -1.78
N TYR A 91 -4.95 7.32 -2.75
CA TYR A 91 -4.57 7.33 -4.15
C TYR A 91 -4.72 8.73 -4.74
N ASP A 92 -3.64 9.27 -5.28
CA ASP A 92 -3.58 10.57 -5.94
C ASP A 92 -3.64 10.36 -7.47
N TYR A 93 -4.73 10.83 -8.09
CA TYR A 93 -4.96 10.66 -9.52
C TYR A 93 -4.10 11.60 -10.38
N VAL A 94 -3.57 12.69 -9.81
CA VAL A 94 -2.74 13.66 -10.55
C VAL A 94 -1.36 13.06 -10.81
N SER A 95 -0.78 12.45 -9.79
CA SER A 95 0.54 11.80 -9.85
C SER A 95 0.47 10.30 -10.17
N SER A 96 -0.72 9.71 -10.18
CA SER A 96 -0.92 8.26 -10.29
C SER A 96 -0.16 7.47 -9.21
N THR A 97 -0.19 8.00 -7.99
CA THR A 97 0.57 7.49 -6.84
C THR A 97 -0.36 6.88 -5.80
N LEU A 98 -0.04 5.67 -5.36
CA LEU A 98 -0.66 4.99 -4.24
C LEU A 98 0.26 5.13 -3.02
N TYR A 99 -0.27 5.77 -1.98
CA TYR A 99 0.37 5.94 -0.69
C TYR A 99 -0.31 5.04 0.34
N ILE A 100 0.48 4.25 1.05
CA ILE A 100 0.04 3.42 2.17
C ILE A 100 0.98 3.64 3.34
N ARG A 101 0.41 3.83 4.53
CA ARG A 101 1.16 3.94 5.79
C ARG A 101 0.45 3.15 6.87
N PHE A 102 1.20 2.45 7.70
CA PHE A 102 0.68 1.82 8.90
C PHE A 102 1.75 1.70 9.98
N ILE A 103 1.30 1.46 11.21
CA ILE A 103 2.13 1.13 12.35
C ILE A 103 2.01 -0.37 12.62
N LYS A 104 3.13 -1.07 12.66
CA LYS A 104 3.21 -2.47 13.10
C LYS A 104 3.73 -2.53 14.53
N PRO A 105 2.97 -3.10 15.47
CA PRO A 105 3.47 -3.40 16.81
C PRO A 105 4.55 -4.47 16.73
N LEU A 106 5.70 -4.23 17.37
CA LEU A 106 6.77 -5.22 17.51
C LEU A 106 7.22 -5.28 18.96
N ASN A 107 7.91 -6.36 19.34
CA ASN A 107 8.47 -6.54 20.69
C ASN A 107 9.42 -5.41 21.11
N VAL A 108 10.04 -4.73 20.14
CA VAL A 108 10.98 -3.61 20.33
C VAL A 108 10.33 -2.23 20.12
N GLY A 109 9.01 -2.18 20.24
CA GLY A 109 8.19 -0.98 20.05
C GLY A 109 7.55 -0.89 18.67
N ASP A 110 6.54 -0.02 18.58
CA ASP A 110 5.80 0.27 17.36
C ASP A 110 6.70 0.84 16.27
N LYS A 111 6.54 0.33 15.04
CA LYS A 111 7.33 0.77 13.87
C LYS A 111 6.42 1.19 12.74
N GLU A 112 6.80 2.26 12.07
CA GLU A 112 6.10 2.77 10.90
C GLU A 112 6.64 2.14 9.63
N TYR A 113 5.73 1.79 8.72
CA TYR A 113 6.01 1.30 7.39
C TYR A 113 5.27 2.15 6.36
N LEU A 114 5.93 2.42 5.25
CA LEU A 114 5.43 3.26 4.17
C LEU A 114 5.56 2.57 2.83
N PHE A 115 4.59 2.80 1.96
CA PHE A 115 4.65 2.48 0.54
C PHE A 115 4.22 3.73 -0.22
N ASN A 116 5.02 4.12 -1.21
CA ASN A 116 4.76 5.27 -2.06
C ASN A 116 5.05 4.91 -3.52
N GLY A 117 4.13 4.18 -4.14
CA GLY A 117 4.34 3.59 -5.45
C GLY A 117 3.51 4.23 -6.55
N THR A 118 4.07 4.29 -7.76
CA THR A 118 3.35 4.75 -8.94
C THR A 118 2.75 3.59 -9.71
N LYS A 119 1.62 3.84 -10.38
CA LYS A 119 0.94 2.82 -11.20
C LYS A 119 1.87 2.36 -12.33
N GLN A 120 2.03 1.05 -12.48
CA GLN A 120 2.77 0.46 -13.58
C GLN A 120 1.89 0.41 -14.83
N SER A 121 2.46 0.82 -15.96
CA SER A 121 1.87 0.64 -17.28
C SER A 121 1.71 -0.86 -17.56
N SER A 122 0.52 -1.27 -18.00
CA SER A 122 0.33 -2.60 -18.61
C SER A 122 1.15 -2.75 -19.88
#